data_AF-A0A950CUD8-F1
#
_entry.id   AF-A0A950CUD8-F1
#
_cell.length_a   1.000
_cell.length_b   1.000
_cell.length_c   1.000
_cell.angle_alpha   90.00
_cell.angle_beta   90.00
_cell.angle_gamma   90.00
#
_symmetry.space_group_name_H-M   'P 1'
#
loop_
_entity.id
_entity.type
_entity.pdbx_description
1 polymer ?
#
loop_
_entity_poly.entity_id
_entity_poly.type
_entity_poly.pdbx_seq_one_letter_code
_entity_poly.pdbx_strand_id
1 'polypeptide(L)'
;MDLEIGCGAWASDSMRRHFTTTRSTTLSSVAKEVGRPITEGLKAQINEKVRRAAYHIIEGKGSTYFGIGATLARIVHAIRDDERAVFTVSTPGTGEMAFGNVCFSLPRVLGSRGVVATLRPVLSTEKEEAMNRSAVVLSWSPCCADSDRISRAEPVRIRRQDRPQQWSG
;
A
#
# COMPACT_ATOMS: atom_id res chain seq x y z
N MET A 1 32.29 -11.87 31.46
CA MET A 1 31.82 -12.55 30.23
C MET A 1 30.31 -12.63 30.39
N ASP A 2 29.71 -11.47 30.18
CA ASP A 2 28.32 -11.18 30.48
C ASP A 2 27.50 -11.45 29.23
N LEU A 3 26.75 -12.55 29.27
CA LEU A 3 25.72 -12.85 28.29
C LEU A 3 24.41 -13.05 29.07
N GLU A 4 23.93 -11.96 29.66
CA GLU A 4 22.53 -11.79 30.02
C GLU A 4 22.03 -10.47 29.44
N ILE A 5 20.82 -10.52 28.90
CA ILE A 5 19.72 -9.54 28.85
C ILE A 5 18.87 -10.07 27.68
N GLY A 6 17.77 -10.78 27.88
CA GLY A 6 16.71 -10.55 28.86
C GLY A 6 15.42 -10.50 28.06
N CYS A 7 14.78 -11.67 27.91
CA CYS A 7 13.39 -11.77 27.50
C CYS A 7 12.55 -11.18 28.65
N GLY A 8 11.95 -10.00 28.44
CA GLY A 8 11.05 -9.38 29.42
C GLY A 8 11.06 -7.87 29.34
N ALA A 9 9.85 -7.28 29.20
CA ALA A 9 9.53 -5.87 29.40
C ALA A 9 9.82 -4.85 28.27
N TRP A 10 9.20 -4.99 27.08
CA TRP A 10 9.13 -3.87 26.10
C TRP A 10 7.78 -3.69 25.38
N ALA A 11 6.70 -4.32 25.84
CA ALA A 11 5.35 -3.98 25.38
C ALA A 11 4.80 -2.83 26.24
N SER A 12 5.48 -1.68 26.24
CA SER A 12 4.84 -0.45 26.74
C SER A 12 3.79 -0.02 25.70
N ASP A 13 2.62 0.37 26.20
CA ASP A 13 1.42 0.81 25.46
C ASP A 13 1.66 2.01 24.51
N SER A 14 2.89 2.52 24.47
CA SER A 14 3.37 3.60 23.61
C SER A 14 3.70 3.14 22.18
N MET A 15 4.00 1.86 21.95
CA MET A 15 4.40 1.32 20.63
C MET A 15 3.21 0.93 19.74
N ARG A 16 2.06 1.57 19.91
CA ARG A 16 0.82 1.26 19.18
C ARG A 16 0.40 2.34 18.19
N ARG A 17 1.30 3.26 17.84
CA ARG A 17 0.93 4.48 17.11
C ARG A 17 1.83 4.77 15.91
N HIS A 18 1.25 4.44 14.75
CA HIS A 18 1.53 4.96 13.40
C HIS A 18 2.69 4.31 12.63
N PHE A 19 2.30 3.60 11.56
CA PHE A 19 3.19 2.88 10.62
C PHE A 19 4.08 3.80 9.75
N THR A 20 4.01 5.13 9.90
CA THR A 20 4.83 6.07 9.12
C THR A 20 6.20 6.23 9.77
N THR A 21 7.15 5.40 9.38
CA THR A 21 8.55 5.47 9.84
C THR A 21 9.43 6.18 8.83
N THR A 22 10.49 6.85 9.31
CA THR A 22 11.53 7.45 8.49
C THR A 22 12.87 7.16 9.18
N ARG A 23 13.79 6.46 8.50
CA ARG A 23 15.10 6.03 9.07
C ARG A 23 14.99 5.36 10.45
N SER A 24 14.13 4.34 10.57
CA SER A 24 13.91 3.57 11.81
C SER A 24 13.33 4.35 13.00
N THR A 25 12.96 5.62 12.83
CA THR A 25 12.27 6.44 13.83
C THR A 25 10.88 6.84 13.33
N THR A 26 10.06 7.41 14.20
CA THR A 26 8.70 7.85 13.82
C THR A 26 8.75 9.14 13.02
N LEU A 27 7.81 9.33 12.09
CA LEU A 27 7.67 10.60 11.38
C LEU A 27 7.51 11.79 12.35
N SER A 28 6.82 11.59 13.47
CA SER A 28 6.63 12.61 14.51
C SER A 28 7.91 13.01 15.22
N SER A 29 8.84 12.07 15.45
CA SER A 29 10.13 12.38 16.07
C SER A 29 11.04 13.14 15.10
N VAL A 30 11.11 12.72 13.84
CA VAL A 30 11.88 13.42 12.81
C VAL A 30 11.35 14.83 12.58
N ALA A 31 10.04 15.00 12.54
CA ALA A 31 9.42 16.31 12.38
C ALA A 31 9.80 17.30 13.50
N LYS A 32 9.96 16.81 14.73
CA LYS A 32 10.44 17.62 15.85
C LYS A 32 11.92 17.98 15.70
N GLU A 33 12.75 17.01 15.30
CA GLU A 33 14.18 17.21 15.07
C GLU A 33 14.45 18.25 13.97
N VAL A 34 13.66 18.22 12.89
CA VAL A 34 13.73 19.18 11.77
C VAL A 34 13.08 20.54 12.13
N GLY A 35 12.57 20.73 13.35
CA GLY A 35 11.95 21.98 13.79
C GLY A 35 10.60 22.28 13.15
N ARG A 36 9.92 21.28 12.58
CA ARG A 36 8.62 21.40 11.91
C ARG A 36 7.62 20.38 12.48
N PRO A 37 7.07 20.63 13.67
CA PRO A 37 6.16 19.67 14.32
C PRO A 37 4.90 19.43 13.47
N ILE A 38 4.47 18.18 13.42
CA ILE A 38 3.23 17.78 12.73
C ILE A 38 2.05 18.08 13.64
N THR A 39 1.42 19.23 13.43
CA THR A 39 0.19 19.64 14.13
C THR A 39 -1.04 18.92 13.57
N GLU A 40 -2.11 18.81 14.36
CA GLU A 40 -3.38 18.23 13.89
C GLU A 40 -3.97 18.99 12.70
N GLY A 41 -3.87 20.33 12.70
CA GLY A 41 -4.27 21.15 11.55
C GLY A 41 -3.50 20.80 10.27
N LEU A 42 -2.19 20.56 10.38
CA LEU A 42 -1.38 20.12 9.24
C LEU A 42 -1.77 18.70 8.78
N LYS A 43 -2.03 17.77 9.70
CA LYS A 43 -2.51 16.42 9.34
C LYS A 43 -3.84 16.47 8.60
N ALA A 44 -4.78 17.29 9.07
CA ALA A 44 -6.07 17.49 8.43
C ALA A 44 -5.91 18.06 7.01
N GLN A 45 -5.05 19.08 6.84
CA GLN A 45 -4.74 19.65 5.54
C GLN A 45 -4.12 18.64 4.58
N ILE A 46 -3.15 17.84 5.04
CA ILE A 46 -2.52 16.79 4.22
C ILE A 46 -3.55 15.74 3.82
N ASN A 47 -4.38 15.27 4.77
CA ASN A 47 -5.41 14.28 4.51
C ASN A 47 -6.41 14.77 3.45
N GLU A 48 -6.85 16.03 3.56
CA GLU A 48 -7.76 16.62 2.58
C GLU A 48 -7.12 16.75 1.20
N LYS A 49 -5.87 17.22 1.14
CA LYS A 49 -5.12 17.30 -0.13
C LYS A 49 -4.95 15.94 -0.77
N VAL A 50 -4.65 14.89 0.00
CA VAL A 50 -4.52 13.52 -0.52
C VAL A 50 -5.87 12.99 -1.02
N ARG A 51 -6.94 13.17 -0.25
CA ARG A 51 -8.30 12.72 -0.63
C ARG A 51 -8.82 13.43 -1.87
N ARG A 52 -8.57 14.73 -2.01
CA ARG A 52 -9.10 15.57 -3.10
C ARG A 52 -8.17 15.75 -4.29
N ALA A 53 -6.95 15.21 -4.25
CA ALA A 53 -5.96 15.38 -5.32
C ALA A 53 -6.53 15.04 -6.71
N ALA A 54 -7.30 13.96 -6.83
CA ALA A 54 -7.90 13.56 -8.10
C ALA A 54 -8.86 14.63 -8.65
N TYR A 55 -9.72 15.22 -7.80
CA TYR A 55 -10.66 16.26 -8.22
C TYR A 55 -9.94 17.51 -8.69
N HIS A 56 -8.94 17.99 -7.94
CA HIS A 56 -8.14 19.14 -8.35
C HIS A 56 -7.43 18.92 -9.69
N ILE A 57 -6.95 17.70 -9.92
CA ILE A 57 -6.31 17.33 -11.18
C ILE A 57 -7.33 17.34 -12.34
N ILE A 58 -8.54 16.82 -12.11
CA ILE A 58 -9.61 16.79 -13.12
C ILE A 58 -10.08 18.21 -13.43
N GLU A 59 -10.24 19.07 -12.44
CA GLU A 59 -10.59 20.48 -12.64
C GLU A 59 -9.53 21.23 -13.47
N GLY A 60 -8.24 20.91 -13.28
CA GLY A 60 -7.16 21.59 -13.99
C GLY A 60 -6.91 21.10 -15.43
N LYS A 61 -6.99 19.78 -15.68
CA LYS A 61 -6.62 19.18 -16.98
C LYS A 61 -7.58 18.09 -17.48
N GLY A 62 -8.75 17.97 -16.87
CA GLY A 62 -9.83 17.04 -17.25
C GLY A 62 -9.61 15.58 -16.85
N SER A 63 -8.48 15.22 -16.22
CA SER A 63 -8.07 13.80 -16.20
C SER A 63 -6.84 13.43 -15.35
N THR A 64 -6.66 12.14 -15.02
CA THR A 64 -5.61 11.64 -14.11
C THR A 64 -4.59 10.66 -14.72
N TYR A 65 -4.32 10.68 -16.02
CA TYR A 65 -3.55 9.61 -16.70
C TYR A 65 -2.05 9.53 -16.37
N PHE A 66 -1.35 10.66 -16.20
CA PHE A 66 0.12 10.63 -16.02
C PHE A 66 0.55 9.94 -14.73
N GLY A 67 -0.16 10.17 -13.62
CA GLY A 67 0.16 9.57 -12.33
C GLY A 67 -0.07 8.07 -12.33
N ILE A 68 -1.23 7.63 -12.84
CA ILE A 68 -1.54 6.20 -12.92
C ILE A 68 -0.64 5.48 -13.94
N GLY A 69 -0.32 6.11 -15.07
CA GLY A 69 0.59 5.55 -16.08
C GLY A 69 1.99 5.28 -15.54
N ALA A 70 2.59 6.25 -14.84
CA ALA A 70 3.88 6.07 -14.18
C ALA A 70 3.84 4.97 -13.10
N THR A 71 2.74 4.88 -12.35
CA THR A 71 2.54 3.87 -11.29
C THR A 71 2.42 2.47 -11.90
N LEU A 72 1.65 2.30 -12.97
CA LEU A 72 1.51 1.05 -13.70
C LEU A 72 2.84 0.59 -14.28
N ALA A 73 3.59 1.49 -14.93
CA ALA A 73 4.92 1.17 -15.44
C ALA A 73 5.84 0.65 -14.31
N ARG A 74 5.82 1.30 -13.14
CA ARG A 74 6.62 0.88 -11.99
C ARG A 74 6.25 -0.51 -11.47
N ILE A 75 4.95 -0.82 -11.40
CA ILE A 75 4.44 -2.14 -11.00
C ILE A 75 4.85 -3.21 -12.02
N VAL A 76 4.70 -2.92 -13.32
CA VAL A 76 5.10 -3.82 -14.40
C VAL A 76 6.59 -4.13 -14.33
N HIS A 77 7.44 -3.12 -14.09
CA HIS A 77 8.87 -3.33 -13.87
C HIS A 77 9.16 -4.22 -12.67
N ALA A 78 8.50 -3.97 -11.53
CA ALA A 78 8.68 -4.77 -10.33
C ALA A 78 8.32 -6.26 -10.54
N ILE A 79 7.25 -6.53 -11.29
CA ILE A 79 6.84 -7.89 -11.63
C ILE A 79 7.84 -8.51 -12.62
N ARG A 80 8.15 -7.81 -13.71
CA ARG A 80 9.05 -8.30 -14.78
C ARG A 80 10.42 -8.69 -14.25
N ASP A 81 10.96 -7.90 -13.32
CA ASP A 81 12.32 -8.06 -12.81
C ASP A 81 12.37 -8.79 -11.45
N ASP A 82 11.25 -9.37 -11.00
CA ASP A 82 11.09 -10.06 -9.70
C ASP A 82 11.66 -9.25 -8.52
N GLU A 83 11.42 -7.94 -8.47
CA GLU A 83 12.08 -7.04 -7.51
C GLU A 83 11.72 -7.35 -6.05
N ARG A 84 10.61 -8.05 -5.80
CA ARG A 84 10.07 -8.31 -4.45
C ARG A 84 9.88 -7.01 -3.65
N ALA A 85 9.49 -5.95 -4.36
CA ALA A 85 9.26 -4.64 -3.79
C ALA A 85 7.86 -4.54 -3.18
N VAL A 86 7.71 -3.68 -2.17
CA VAL A 86 6.45 -3.47 -1.44
C VAL A 86 5.64 -2.38 -2.11
N PHE A 87 4.40 -2.69 -2.47
CA PHE A 87 3.43 -1.75 -3.03
C PHE A 87 2.09 -1.84 -2.30
N THR A 88 1.36 -0.73 -2.22
CA THR A 88 -0.02 -0.72 -1.73
C THR A 88 -0.98 -0.98 -2.90
N VAL A 89 -1.24 -2.25 -3.21
CA VAL A 89 -2.10 -2.68 -4.32
C VAL A 89 -3.34 -3.40 -3.83
N SER A 90 -4.43 -3.33 -4.60
CA SER A 90 -5.69 -4.03 -4.31
C SER A 90 -5.70 -5.43 -4.92
N THR A 91 -6.15 -6.40 -4.15
CA THR A 91 -6.38 -7.81 -4.49
C THR A 91 -7.44 -8.34 -3.54
N PRO A 92 -8.11 -9.46 -3.86
CA PRO A 92 -9.02 -10.11 -2.94
C PRO A 92 -8.34 -10.34 -1.59
N GLY A 93 -9.09 -10.14 -0.52
CA GLY A 93 -8.64 -10.51 0.82
C GLY A 93 -8.29 -11.99 0.87
N THR A 94 -7.25 -12.34 1.62
CA THR A 94 -7.03 -13.75 1.99
C THR A 94 -8.02 -14.11 3.10
N GLY A 95 -8.42 -15.38 3.19
CA GLY A 95 -9.43 -15.86 4.15
C GLY A 95 -9.14 -15.58 5.63
N GLU A 96 -7.94 -15.13 5.96
CA GLU A 96 -7.52 -14.67 7.30
C GLU A 96 -8.08 -13.28 7.68
N MET A 97 -8.64 -12.54 6.72
CA MET A 97 -9.26 -11.23 6.97
C MET A 97 -10.77 -11.36 7.12
N ALA A 98 -11.37 -10.56 8.01
CA ALA A 98 -12.80 -10.56 8.32
C ALA A 98 -13.73 -10.36 7.11
N PHE A 99 -13.18 -10.01 5.94
CA PHE A 99 -13.90 -9.73 4.70
C PHE A 99 -13.33 -10.54 3.53
N GLY A 100 -13.09 -11.84 3.72
CA GLY A 100 -12.31 -12.74 2.84
C GLY A 100 -12.59 -12.74 1.31
N ASN A 101 -13.58 -12.01 0.80
CA ASN A 101 -13.83 -11.82 -0.64
C ASN A 101 -13.80 -10.35 -1.11
N VAL A 102 -13.47 -9.39 -0.25
CA VAL A 102 -13.42 -7.96 -0.60
C VAL A 102 -12.05 -7.59 -1.14
N CYS A 103 -12.01 -6.86 -2.25
CA CYS A 103 -10.78 -6.29 -2.79
C CYS A 103 -10.48 -4.94 -2.16
N PHE A 104 -9.37 -4.82 -1.43
CA PHE A 104 -8.88 -3.54 -0.94
C PHE A 104 -7.35 -3.49 -0.90
N SER A 105 -6.81 -2.28 -0.80
CA SER A 105 -5.36 -2.03 -0.85
C SER A 105 -4.69 -2.28 0.49
N LEU A 106 -3.69 -3.17 0.49
CA LEU A 106 -2.77 -3.39 1.60
C LEU A 106 -1.33 -3.35 1.11
N PRO A 107 -0.34 -3.06 1.97
CA PRO A 107 1.07 -3.19 1.61
C PRO A 107 1.37 -4.65 1.30
N ARG A 108 1.80 -4.92 0.07
CA ARG A 108 2.00 -6.26 -0.48
C ARG A 108 3.34 -6.34 -1.19
N VAL A 109 4.00 -7.48 -1.05
CA VAL A 109 5.24 -7.78 -1.76
C VAL A 109 4.88 -8.27 -3.16
N LEU A 110 5.32 -7.54 -4.19
CA LEU A 110 5.13 -7.90 -5.59
C LEU A 110 6.39 -8.53 -6.18
N GLY A 111 6.23 -9.70 -6.80
CA GLY A 111 7.25 -10.35 -7.60
C GLY A 111 6.72 -10.81 -8.95
N SER A 112 7.48 -11.63 -9.64
CA SER A 112 7.20 -12.21 -10.96
C SER A 112 5.89 -13.02 -11.04
N ARG A 113 5.41 -13.55 -9.91
CA ARG A 113 4.14 -14.26 -9.80
C ARG A 113 2.98 -13.39 -9.32
N GLY A 114 3.15 -12.05 -9.30
CA GLY A 114 2.19 -11.12 -8.71
C GLY A 114 2.42 -10.95 -7.21
N VAL A 115 1.35 -10.97 -6.41
CA VAL A 115 1.45 -10.79 -4.96
C VAL A 115 2.02 -12.05 -4.29
N VAL A 116 3.17 -11.89 -3.63
CA VAL A 116 3.89 -12.97 -2.95
C VAL A 116 3.57 -13.00 -1.45
N ALA A 117 3.36 -11.83 -0.84
CA ALA A 117 3.02 -11.71 0.57
C ALA A 117 2.19 -10.45 0.82
N THR A 118 1.37 -10.48 1.87
CA THR A 118 0.63 -9.31 2.38
C THR A 118 1.20 -8.93 3.74
N LEU A 119 1.58 -7.66 3.91
CA LEU A 119 2.09 -7.13 5.17
C LEU A 119 0.93 -6.46 5.90
N ARG A 120 0.60 -6.96 7.11
CA ARG A 120 -0.45 -6.37 7.94
C ARG A 120 0.18 -5.35 8.91
N PRO A 121 -0.05 -4.04 8.72
CA PRO A 121 0.45 -3.06 9.66
C PRO A 121 -0.35 -3.15 10.96
N VAL A 122 0.32 -2.86 12.09
CA VAL A 122 -0.37 -2.63 13.37
C VAL A 122 -1.06 -1.27 13.29
N LEU A 123 -2.39 -1.29 13.33
CA LEU A 123 -3.23 -0.09 13.28
C LEU A 123 -3.75 0.25 14.67
N SER A 124 -4.07 1.53 14.90
CA SER A 124 -4.87 1.92 16.06
C SER A 124 -6.32 1.48 15.86
N THR A 125 -7.06 1.29 16.95
CA THR A 125 -8.47 0.86 16.92
C THR A 125 -9.31 1.72 15.96
N GLU A 126 -9.18 3.04 16.01
CA GLU A 126 -9.88 3.97 15.11
C GLU A 126 -9.58 3.74 13.61
N LYS A 127 -8.32 3.40 13.28
CA LYS A 127 -7.89 3.15 11.89
C LYS A 127 -8.34 1.77 11.42
N GLU A 128 -8.34 0.80 12.31
CA GLU A 128 -8.87 -0.53 12.04
C GLU A 128 -10.38 -0.48 11.80
N GLU A 129 -11.13 0.26 12.62
CA GLU A 129 -12.55 0.52 12.40
C GLU A 129 -12.83 1.27 11.09
N ALA A 130 -12.05 2.30 10.76
CA ALA A 130 -12.17 3.01 9.49
C ALA A 130 -11.87 2.10 8.28
N MET A 131 -10.89 1.21 8.40
CA MET A 131 -10.58 0.21 7.38
C MET A 131 -11.72 -0.80 7.23
N ASN A 132 -12.27 -1.29 8.34
CA ASN A 132 -13.41 -2.21 8.35
C ASN A 132 -14.65 -1.59 7.70
N ARG A 133 -14.95 -0.32 8.02
CA ARG A 133 -16.03 0.42 7.34
C ARG A 133 -15.80 0.53 5.83
N SER A 134 -14.57 0.77 5.41
CA SER A 134 -14.23 0.82 3.97
C SER A 134 -14.43 -0.53 3.30
N ALA A 135 -14.05 -1.63 3.95
CA ALA A 135 -14.27 -2.99 3.44
C ALA A 135 -15.77 -3.33 3.32
N VAL A 136 -16.60 -2.89 4.26
CA VAL A 136 -18.06 -3.05 4.19
C VAL A 136 -18.65 -2.28 3.01
N VAL A 137 -18.18 -1.07 2.73
CA VAL A 137 -18.65 -0.31 1.55
C VAL A 137 -18.28 -1.03 0.26
N LEU A 138 -17.10 -1.64 0.20
CA LEU A 138 -16.63 -2.36 -0.99
C LEU A 138 -17.29 -3.74 -1.17
N SER A 139 -17.83 -4.34 -0.11
CA SER A 139 -18.51 -5.64 -0.21
C SER A 139 -19.78 -5.60 -1.07
N TRP A 140 -20.39 -4.42 -1.21
CA TRP A 140 -21.52 -4.19 -2.11
C TRP A 140 -21.14 -4.19 -3.60
N SER A 141 -19.85 -4.12 -3.94
CA SER A 141 -19.42 -4.10 -5.33
C SER A 141 -19.52 -5.50 -5.95
N PRO A 142 -20.25 -5.68 -7.06
CA PRO A 142 -20.40 -6.98 -7.73
C PRO A 142 -19.05 -7.54 -8.24
N CYS A 143 -18.03 -6.70 -8.42
CA CYS A 143 -16.68 -7.14 -8.79
C CYS A 143 -16.02 -8.02 -7.70
N CYS A 144 -16.44 -7.88 -6.44
CA CYS A 144 -15.95 -8.71 -5.33
C CYS A 144 -16.75 -10.01 -5.15
N ALA A 145 -17.92 -10.15 -5.79
CA ALA A 145 -18.74 -11.36 -5.71
C ALA A 145 -18.18 -12.52 -6.57
N ASP A 146 -17.41 -12.20 -7.61
CA ASP A 146 -16.73 -13.17 -8.48
C ASP A 146 -15.23 -13.27 -8.13
N SER A 147 -14.93 -13.40 -6.84
CA SER A 147 -13.55 -13.57 -6.32
C SER A 147 -12.89 -14.85 -6.86
N ASP A 148 -13.69 -15.84 -7.24
CA ASP A 148 -13.25 -17.08 -7.88
C ASP A 148 -12.61 -16.86 -9.26
N ARG A 149 -13.09 -15.88 -10.04
CA ARG A 149 -12.48 -15.54 -11.33
C ARG A 149 -11.14 -14.82 -11.17
N ILE A 150 -10.98 -14.01 -10.13
CA ILE A 150 -9.73 -13.28 -9.84
C ILE A 150 -8.68 -14.24 -9.28
N SER A 151 -9.07 -15.19 -8.42
CA SER A 151 -8.16 -16.18 -7.83
C SER A 151 -7.70 -17.25 -8.83
N ARG A 152 -8.51 -17.57 -9.85
CA ARG A 152 -8.18 -18.49 -10.95
C ARG A 152 -7.50 -17.81 -12.14
N ALA A 153 -7.37 -16.48 -12.14
CA ALA A 153 -6.67 -15.79 -13.21
C ALA A 153 -5.21 -16.26 -13.25
N GLU A 154 -4.79 -16.82 -14.37
CA GLU A 154 -3.39 -17.22 -14.53
C GLU A 154 -2.47 -15.99 -14.34
N PRO A 155 -1.31 -16.15 -13.68
CA PRO A 155 -0.39 -15.04 -13.50
C PRO A 155 -0.02 -14.47 -14.87
N VAL A 156 -0.22 -13.16 -15.02
CA VAL A 156 0.11 -12.43 -16.26
C VAL A 156 1.59 -12.65 -16.56
N ARG A 157 1.88 -13.47 -17.58
CA ARG A 157 3.26 -13.67 -18.06
C ARG A 157 3.69 -12.44 -18.84
N ILE A 158 4.34 -11.52 -18.15
CA ILE A 158 5.04 -10.40 -18.79
C ILE A 158 6.26 -10.99 -19.51
N ARG A 159 6.12 -11.30 -20.80
CA ARG A 159 7.26 -11.70 -21.63
C ARG A 159 8.24 -10.53 -21.64
N ARG A 160 9.53 -10.80 -21.37
CA ARG A 160 10.58 -9.86 -21.75
C ARG A 160 10.49 -9.72 -23.26
N GLN A 161 10.07 -8.54 -23.71
CA GLN A 161 10.30 -8.17 -25.09
C GLN A 161 11.81 -8.02 -25.20
N ASP A 162 12.47 -8.97 -25.86
CA ASP A 162 13.85 -8.76 -26.30
C ASP A 162 13.87 -7.43 -27.05
N ARG A 163 14.86 -6.59 -26.72
CA ARG A 163 14.99 -5.25 -27.31
C ARG A 163 14.73 -5.35 -28.82
N PRO A 164 13.78 -4.58 -29.39
CA PRO A 164 13.65 -4.57 -30.84
C PRO A 164 15.01 -4.18 -31.42
N GLN A 165 15.49 -5.03 -32.32
CA GLN A 165 16.63 -4.76 -33.18
C GLN A 165 16.48 -3.35 -33.76
N GLN A 166 17.57 -2.60 -33.65
CA GLN A 166 17.91 -1.35 -34.33
C GLN A 166 16.83 -0.80 -35.29
N TRP A 167 16.26 0.35 -34.94
CA TRP A 167 15.71 1.23 -35.97
C TRP A 167 16.89 1.72 -36.82
N SER A 168 17.04 1.09 -37.98
CA SER A 168 17.93 1.50 -39.07
C SER A 168 17.03 1.79 -40.27
N GLY A 169 17.05 3.04 -40.72
CA GLY A 169 16.20 3.58 -41.79
C GLY A 169 15.68 4.96 -41.45
#